data_AF-A0A961G3Z0-F1
#
_entry.id   AF-A0A961G3Z0-F1
#
_cell.length_a   1.000
_cell.length_b   1.000
_cell.length_c   1.000
_cell.angle_alpha   90.00
_cell.angle_beta   90.00
_cell.angle_gamma   90.00
#
_symmetry.space_group_name_H-M   'P 1'
#
loop_
_entity.id
_entity.type
_entity.pdbx_description
1 polymer ?
#
loop_
_entity_poly.entity_id
_entity_poly.type
_entity_poly.pdbx_seq_one_letter_code
_entity_poly.pdbx_strand_id
1 'polypeptide(L)'
;MKTNQLLLICVGCLWAGALEAAESLSASVDLDHDGRKEKVLWQKFAETENDGSFFQIVVLDAGGGILWEGPKKADAGNPLVFGRWHFGISLPQLVADIDGDGEVELVAPAPQGDVSPTAFRVLRWSGGRFVSVRTAQLLESPRGSGKFPWSNTSDYEGTWVNAFLGANADGSLKVELFDYQGGESVRGGVVHLALTDQGYKISRWVKPLAVLSDEPEAPDRLTGSVVYRAHLGKGDHLNSSGMRLKSVGEILRQDRANYYGGRGDDEDTADERFRTREGRERMDKLGVVPVDTDEASLRETILHGTPVVEVEVTQTQLKVRIVAP
;
A
#
# COMPACT_ATOMS: atom_id res chain seq x y z
N MET A 1 25.34 -20.57 -23.15
CA MET A 1 24.08 -19.94 -23.64
C MET A 1 22.93 -20.57 -22.88
N LYS A 2 22.44 -19.94 -21.82
CA LYS A 2 21.23 -20.36 -21.11
C LYS A 2 20.23 -19.22 -21.18
N THR A 3 19.17 -19.45 -21.93
CA THR A 3 17.97 -18.64 -21.99
C THR A 3 17.24 -18.79 -20.67
N ASN A 4 16.79 -17.70 -20.03
CA ASN A 4 15.65 -17.78 -19.10
C ASN A 4 14.92 -16.43 -19.03
N GLN A 5 13.59 -16.53 -19.16
CA GLN A 5 12.63 -15.48 -19.42
C GLN A 5 11.96 -14.94 -18.14
N LEU A 6 11.48 -13.70 -18.27
CA LEU A 6 10.55 -12.90 -17.45
C LEU A 6 9.76 -13.59 -16.34
N LEU A 7 9.74 -12.95 -15.16
CA LEU A 7 8.74 -13.15 -14.10
C LEU A 7 7.53 -12.25 -14.39
N LEU A 8 6.37 -12.86 -14.66
CA LEU A 8 5.07 -12.18 -14.79
C LEU A 8 4.24 -12.49 -13.54
N ILE A 9 3.70 -11.47 -12.89
CA ILE A 9 2.66 -11.62 -11.86
C ILE A 9 1.38 -12.05 -12.58
N CYS A 10 1.03 -13.34 -12.51
CA CYS A 10 -0.22 -13.84 -13.08
C CYS A 10 -1.38 -13.69 -12.10
N VAL A 11 -2.40 -12.93 -12.48
CA VAL A 11 -3.74 -12.97 -11.89
C VAL A 11 -4.59 -13.86 -12.79
N GLY A 12 -4.95 -15.05 -12.32
CA GLY A 12 -5.78 -16.01 -13.05
C GLY A 12 -7.06 -16.35 -12.28
N CYS A 13 -8.22 -15.99 -12.85
CA CYS A 13 -9.53 -16.51 -12.46
C CYS A 13 -9.73 -17.94 -12.97
N LEU A 14 -10.35 -18.81 -12.15
CA LEU A 14 -11.31 -19.84 -12.55
C LEU A 14 -12.02 -20.40 -11.31
N TRP A 15 -13.36 -20.45 -11.36
CA TRP A 15 -14.26 -20.88 -10.28
C TRP A 15 -14.54 -22.39 -10.34
N ALA A 16 -14.52 -23.05 -9.16
CA ALA A 16 -15.66 -23.81 -8.62
C ALA A 16 -15.31 -24.40 -7.22
N GLY A 17 -16.08 -24.02 -6.19
CA GLY A 17 -16.19 -24.78 -4.93
C GLY A 17 -15.39 -24.25 -3.73
N ALA A 18 -16.03 -23.39 -2.93
CA ALA A 18 -15.82 -23.14 -1.50
C ALA A 18 -14.41 -23.35 -0.90
N LEU A 19 -13.60 -22.30 -1.00
CA LEU A 19 -12.86 -21.73 0.12
C LEU A 19 -12.78 -20.24 -0.22
N GLU A 20 -13.04 -19.33 0.72
CA GLU A 20 -12.67 -17.93 0.51
C GLU A 20 -11.18 -17.94 0.13
N ALA A 21 -10.90 -17.65 -1.14
CA ALA A 21 -9.55 -17.50 -1.61
C ALA A 21 -9.05 -16.22 -0.95
N ALA A 22 -8.51 -16.36 0.27
CA ALA A 22 -7.63 -15.37 0.85
C ALA A 22 -6.66 -14.98 -0.26
N GLU A 23 -6.53 -13.67 -0.53
CA GLU A 23 -5.51 -13.13 -1.42
C GLU A 23 -4.15 -13.67 -0.97
N SER A 24 -3.75 -14.83 -1.51
CA SER A 24 -2.45 -15.41 -1.30
C SER A 24 -1.58 -14.86 -2.41
N LEU A 25 -1.13 -13.64 -2.16
CA LEU A 25 0.02 -13.10 -2.84
C LEU A 25 1.18 -14.14 -2.62
N SER A 26 1.95 -14.44 -3.66
CA SER A 26 3.05 -15.42 -3.57
C SER A 26 4.21 -15.13 -4.50
N ALA A 27 5.37 -15.72 -4.20
CA ALA A 27 6.54 -15.75 -5.07
C ALA A 27 6.96 -17.22 -5.33
N SER A 28 7.58 -17.46 -6.50
CA SER A 28 8.17 -18.74 -6.85
C SER A 28 9.64 -18.57 -7.18
N VAL A 29 10.50 -19.18 -6.37
CA VAL A 29 11.96 -19.02 -6.40
C VAL A 29 12.61 -20.34 -5.99
N ASP A 30 13.76 -20.63 -6.56
CA ASP A 30 14.60 -21.78 -6.19
C ASP A 30 15.41 -21.39 -4.95
N LEU A 31 14.94 -21.81 -3.78
CA LEU A 31 15.47 -21.40 -2.48
C LEU A 31 16.73 -22.16 -2.08
N ASP A 32 16.93 -23.38 -2.59
CA ASP A 32 18.04 -24.27 -2.21
C ASP A 32 18.96 -24.66 -3.37
N HIS A 33 18.72 -24.10 -4.56
CA HIS A 33 19.48 -24.31 -5.78
C HIS A 33 19.44 -25.73 -6.33
N ASP A 34 18.37 -26.48 -6.04
CA ASP A 34 18.16 -27.81 -6.62
C ASP A 34 17.60 -27.77 -8.05
N GLY A 35 17.26 -26.57 -8.55
CA GLY A 35 16.70 -26.32 -9.88
C GLY A 35 15.17 -26.45 -9.97
N ARG A 36 14.51 -26.75 -8.85
CA ARG A 36 13.05 -26.67 -8.67
C ARG A 36 12.74 -25.38 -7.93
N LYS A 37 11.49 -24.92 -8.04
CA LYS A 37 11.07 -23.67 -7.41
C LYS A 37 10.12 -23.98 -6.27
N GLU A 38 10.47 -23.50 -5.09
CA GLU A 38 9.61 -23.42 -3.94
C GLU A 38 8.60 -22.29 -4.14
N LYS A 39 7.49 -22.38 -3.40
CA LYS A 39 6.49 -21.33 -3.34
C LYS A 39 6.54 -20.65 -1.98
N VAL A 40 6.78 -19.35 -1.97
CA VAL A 40 6.73 -18.51 -0.78
C VAL A 40 5.39 -17.78 -0.75
N LEU A 41 4.57 -18.06 0.26
CA LEU A 41 3.24 -17.51 0.43
C LEU A 41 3.21 -16.47 1.54
N TRP A 42 2.44 -15.40 1.34
CA TRP A 42 2.05 -14.48 2.40
C TRP A 42 0.64 -14.84 2.86
N GLN A 43 0.54 -15.59 3.97
CA GLN A 43 -0.73 -16.12 4.44
C GLN A 43 -1.26 -15.28 5.61
N LYS A 44 -2.43 -14.65 5.42
CA LYS A 44 -3.15 -14.00 6.53
C LYS A 44 -3.49 -15.06 7.58
N PHE A 45 -3.14 -14.80 8.84
CA PHE A 45 -3.45 -15.69 9.96
C PHE A 45 -4.27 -15.02 11.07
N ALA A 46 -4.31 -13.69 11.11
CA ALA A 46 -5.11 -12.95 12.08
C ALA A 46 -5.55 -11.58 11.53
N GLU A 47 -6.58 -11.03 12.15
CA GLU A 47 -7.00 -9.64 11.99
C GLU A 47 -7.49 -9.13 13.35
N THR A 48 -7.06 -7.94 13.74
CA THR A 48 -7.53 -7.27 14.96
C THR A 48 -8.17 -5.94 14.58
N GLU A 49 -9.20 -5.53 15.31
CA GLU A 49 -9.89 -4.26 15.06
C GLU A 49 -8.96 -3.04 15.20
N ASN A 50 -7.99 -3.11 16.12
CA ASN A 50 -7.10 -2.00 16.44
C ASN A 50 -5.86 -1.93 15.55
N ASP A 51 -5.29 -3.09 15.17
CA ASP A 51 -4.00 -3.11 14.50
C ASP A 51 -4.14 -3.37 13.01
N GLY A 52 -5.09 -4.20 12.57
CA GLY A 52 -5.30 -4.57 11.18
C GLY A 52 -5.01 -6.05 10.91
N SER A 53 -4.59 -6.36 9.67
CA SER A 53 -4.39 -7.75 9.23
C SER A 53 -2.93 -8.20 9.39
N PHE A 54 -2.74 -9.43 9.88
CA PHE A 54 -1.43 -10.05 10.12
C PHE A 54 -1.22 -11.26 9.20
N PHE A 55 0.01 -11.37 8.69
CA PHE A 55 0.43 -12.36 7.72
C PHE A 55 1.72 -13.05 8.19
N GLN A 56 1.80 -14.35 7.92
CA GLN A 56 3.00 -15.15 8.08
C GLN A 56 3.56 -15.52 6.71
N ILE A 57 4.82 -15.94 6.69
CA ILE A 57 5.40 -16.62 5.54
C ILE A 57 5.14 -18.12 5.64
N VAL A 58 4.71 -18.74 4.55
CA VAL A 58 4.70 -20.20 4.40
C VAL A 58 5.52 -20.56 3.17
N VAL A 59 6.45 -21.49 3.34
CA VAL A 59 7.28 -22.01 2.25
C VAL A 59 6.82 -23.42 1.92
N LEU A 60 6.49 -23.62 0.64
CA LEU A 60 6.10 -24.91 0.09
C LEU A 60 7.17 -25.43 -0.87
N ASP A 61 7.38 -26.73 -0.88
CA ASP A 61 8.14 -27.41 -1.94
C ASP A 61 7.38 -27.36 -3.28
N ALA A 62 8.03 -27.81 -4.35
CA ALA A 62 7.44 -27.87 -5.69
C ALA A 62 6.19 -28.78 -5.80
N GLY A 63 6.00 -29.71 -4.86
CA GLY A 63 4.82 -30.58 -4.76
C GLY A 63 3.70 -30.01 -3.89
N GLY A 64 3.90 -28.86 -3.24
CA GLY A 64 2.96 -28.22 -2.32
C GLY A 64 3.09 -28.67 -0.86
N GLY A 65 4.09 -29.48 -0.52
CA GLY A 65 4.41 -29.86 0.87
C GLY A 65 4.99 -28.67 1.63
N ILE A 66 4.60 -28.49 2.89
CA ILE A 66 5.11 -27.39 3.72
C ILE A 66 6.56 -27.71 4.14
N LEU A 67 7.49 -26.83 3.76
CA LEU A 67 8.89 -26.87 4.20
C LEU A 67 9.08 -26.06 5.49
N TRP A 68 8.43 -24.90 5.59
CA TRP A 68 8.57 -24.01 6.74
C TRP A 68 7.37 -23.08 6.91
N GLU A 69 7.03 -22.76 8.16
CA GLU A 69 6.07 -21.73 8.52
C GLU A 69 6.71 -20.69 9.46
N GLY A 70 6.42 -19.42 9.20
CA GLY A 70 6.72 -18.33 10.11
C GLY A 70 5.84 -18.33 11.37
N PRO A 71 6.11 -17.41 12.31
CA PRO A 71 5.33 -17.32 13.54
C PRO A 71 3.90 -16.80 13.30
N LYS A 72 2.92 -17.43 13.96
CA LYS A 72 1.50 -17.00 14.00
C LYS A 72 1.19 -16.19 15.27
N LYS A 73 1.98 -15.16 15.53
CA LYS A 73 1.76 -14.25 16.67
C LYS A 73 1.45 -12.86 16.12
N ALA A 74 0.30 -12.30 16.49
CA ALA A 74 -0.10 -10.95 16.11
C ALA A 74 0.78 -9.90 16.83
N ASP A 75 2.02 -9.74 16.36
CA ASP A 75 3.07 -8.95 16.97
C ASP A 75 3.82 -8.22 15.84
N ALA A 76 3.45 -6.96 15.60
CA ALA A 76 4.02 -6.15 14.53
C ALA A 76 5.52 -5.85 14.72
N GLY A 77 6.05 -6.03 15.94
CA GLY A 77 7.47 -5.92 16.24
C GLY A 77 8.29 -7.15 15.84
N ASN A 78 7.63 -8.27 15.52
CA ASN A 78 8.33 -9.48 15.11
C ASN A 78 8.81 -9.35 13.64
N PRO A 79 10.12 -9.50 13.36
CA PRO A 79 10.67 -9.33 12.01
C PRO A 79 10.14 -10.37 10.99
N LEU A 80 9.57 -11.48 11.46
CA LEU A 80 8.99 -12.53 10.62
C LEU A 80 7.46 -12.43 10.48
N VAL A 81 6.84 -11.38 11.03
CA VAL A 81 5.40 -11.11 10.94
C VAL A 81 5.17 -9.90 10.04
N PHE A 82 4.22 -10.01 9.14
CA PHE A 82 3.91 -9.02 8.10
C PHE A 82 2.48 -8.54 8.29
N GLY A 83 2.15 -7.38 7.72
CA GLY A 83 0.83 -6.85 7.95
C GLY A 83 0.43 -5.66 7.11
N ARG A 84 -0.88 -5.40 7.15
CA ARG A 84 -1.51 -4.16 6.72
C ARG A 84 -2.05 -3.52 7.99
N TRP A 85 -1.34 -2.54 8.52
CA TRP A 85 -1.67 -1.88 9.78
C TRP A 85 -1.95 -0.39 9.59
N HIS A 86 -2.62 0.24 10.56
CA HIS A 86 -2.96 1.67 10.49
C HIS A 86 -1.71 2.58 10.44
N PHE A 87 -0.57 2.08 10.90
CA PHE A 87 0.72 2.77 10.91
C PHE A 87 1.68 2.26 9.82
N GLY A 88 1.19 1.52 8.82
CA GLY A 88 1.99 1.14 7.65
C GLY A 88 1.68 -0.25 7.09
N ILE A 89 1.97 -0.42 5.80
CA ILE A 89 1.94 -1.71 5.12
C ILE A 89 3.34 -2.30 5.14
N SER A 90 3.44 -3.53 5.61
CA SER A 90 4.68 -4.27 5.75
C SER A 90 4.53 -5.65 5.14
N LEU A 91 4.09 -5.72 3.88
CA LEU A 91 4.02 -6.96 3.10
C LEU A 91 5.28 -7.11 2.25
N PRO A 92 5.78 -8.33 2.01
CA PRO A 92 6.98 -8.50 1.20
C PRO A 92 6.79 -8.02 -0.24
N GLN A 93 7.84 -7.42 -0.78
CA GLN A 93 7.88 -6.81 -2.11
C GLN A 93 8.79 -7.57 -3.07
N LEU A 94 9.77 -8.31 -2.55
CA LEU A 94 10.76 -9.03 -3.34
C LEU A 94 11.17 -10.32 -2.64
N VAL A 95 11.34 -11.39 -3.42
CA VAL A 95 12.04 -12.61 -3.00
C VAL A 95 13.04 -12.98 -4.08
N ALA A 96 14.33 -12.77 -3.83
CA ALA A 96 15.44 -12.96 -4.77
C ALA A 96 16.78 -12.93 -4.03
N ASP A 97 17.84 -13.43 -4.65
CA ASP A 97 19.23 -13.12 -4.27
C ASP A 97 19.51 -11.65 -4.61
N ILE A 98 19.57 -10.80 -3.57
CA ILE A 98 19.72 -9.35 -3.75
C ILE A 98 21.15 -8.86 -3.55
N ASP A 99 22.03 -9.66 -2.97
CA ASP A 99 23.41 -9.30 -2.68
C ASP A 99 24.46 -10.14 -3.42
N GLY A 100 24.00 -11.05 -4.28
CA GLY A 100 24.80 -11.82 -5.22
C GLY A 100 25.64 -12.91 -4.55
N ASP A 101 25.34 -13.28 -3.30
CA ASP A 101 26.04 -14.34 -2.59
C ASP A 101 25.48 -15.74 -2.88
N GLY A 102 24.40 -15.81 -3.66
CA GLY A 102 23.70 -17.01 -4.04
C GLY A 102 22.49 -17.29 -3.17
N GLU A 103 22.48 -16.89 -1.90
CA GLU A 103 21.35 -17.16 -1.01
C GLU A 103 20.15 -16.27 -1.36
N VAL A 104 18.94 -16.76 -1.11
CA VAL A 104 17.72 -15.99 -1.42
C VAL A 104 17.28 -15.16 -0.22
N GLU A 105 17.05 -13.87 -0.46
CA GLU A 105 16.42 -12.97 0.49
C GLU A 105 14.94 -12.71 0.19
N LEU A 106 14.20 -12.39 1.26
CA LEU A 106 12.90 -11.76 1.22
C LEU A 106 13.04 -10.33 1.76
N VAL A 107 12.53 -9.36 1.00
CA VAL A 107 12.56 -7.94 1.35
C VAL A 107 11.15 -7.42 1.56
N ALA A 108 10.93 -6.73 2.68
CA ALA A 108 9.68 -6.06 3.00
C ALA A 108 9.93 -4.70 3.65
N PRO A 109 9.13 -3.66 3.38
CA PRO A 109 9.25 -2.41 4.10
C PRO A 109 8.95 -2.67 5.59
N ALA A 110 9.69 -2.03 6.49
CA ALA A 110 9.28 -1.90 7.88
C ALA A 110 8.02 -1.02 7.93
N PRO A 111 7.07 -1.28 8.84
CA PRO A 111 5.90 -0.43 8.96
C PRO A 111 6.30 1.01 9.32
N GLN A 112 5.72 1.96 8.61
CA GLN A 112 6.07 3.38 8.68
C GLN A 112 4.82 4.25 8.52
N GLY A 113 4.70 5.28 9.37
CA GLY A 113 3.55 6.19 9.41
C GLY A 113 3.81 7.61 8.90
N ASP A 114 5.03 7.92 8.45
CA ASP A 114 5.45 9.24 7.96
C ASP A 114 6.09 9.15 6.57
N VAL A 115 6.61 10.28 6.06
CA VAL A 115 7.29 10.39 4.75
C VAL A 115 8.83 10.27 4.85
N SER A 116 9.35 9.57 5.86
CA SER A 116 10.80 9.34 6.03
C SER A 116 11.35 8.27 5.05
N PRO A 117 12.69 8.14 4.93
CA PRO A 117 13.28 7.08 4.13
C PRO A 117 12.84 5.69 4.60
N THR A 118 12.30 4.91 3.66
CA THR A 118 11.78 3.58 3.93
C THR A 118 12.89 2.64 4.39
N ALA A 119 12.76 2.14 5.62
CA ALA A 119 13.56 1.03 6.09
C ALA A 119 12.98 -0.28 5.56
N PHE A 120 13.85 -1.21 5.19
CA PHE A 120 13.46 -2.55 4.73
C PHE A 120 13.99 -3.60 5.67
N ARG A 121 13.10 -4.51 6.05
CA ARG A 121 13.43 -5.79 6.68
C ARG A 121 13.92 -6.73 5.58
N VAL A 122 15.12 -7.26 5.77
CA VAL A 122 15.73 -8.27 4.91
C VAL A 122 15.85 -9.56 5.69
N LEU A 123 15.19 -10.59 5.19
CA LEU A 123 15.27 -11.94 5.72
C LEU A 123 16.01 -12.81 4.73
N ARG A 124 16.90 -13.69 5.19
CA ARG A 124 17.59 -14.68 4.35
C ARG A 124 17.01 -16.06 4.57
N TRP A 125 16.82 -16.81 3.49
CA TRP A 125 16.58 -18.24 3.59
C TRP A 125 17.89 -18.94 3.97
N SER A 126 17.94 -19.58 5.13
CA SER A 126 19.14 -20.28 5.59
C SER A 126 18.78 -21.41 6.54
N GLY A 127 19.31 -22.60 6.28
CA GLY A 127 19.06 -23.78 7.10
C GLY A 127 17.57 -24.18 7.14
N GLY A 128 16.86 -24.04 6.01
CA GLY A 128 15.46 -24.44 5.87
C GLY A 128 14.44 -23.49 6.49
N ARG A 129 14.81 -22.23 6.73
CA ARG A 129 13.92 -21.21 7.30
C ARG A 129 14.37 -19.80 6.93
N PHE A 130 13.45 -18.82 7.01
CA PHE A 130 13.84 -17.42 6.95
C PHE A 130 14.39 -16.92 8.30
N VAL A 131 15.51 -16.21 8.25
CA VAL A 131 16.16 -15.55 9.40
C VAL A 131 16.34 -14.06 9.13
N SER A 132 16.12 -13.22 10.13
CA SER A 132 16.34 -11.77 10.00
C SER A 132 17.82 -11.45 9.85
N VAL A 133 18.19 -10.70 8.81
CA VAL A 133 19.56 -10.26 8.55
C VAL A 133 19.74 -8.80 8.98
N ARG A 134 18.83 -7.92 8.56
CA ARG A 134 18.89 -6.49 8.87
C ARG A 134 17.54 -5.81 8.71
N THR A 135 17.43 -4.64 9.32
CA THR A 135 16.43 -3.63 8.99
C THR A 135 17.19 -2.34 8.71
N ALA A 136 17.19 -1.88 7.46
CA ALA A 136 18.01 -0.74 7.03
C ALA A 136 17.38 -0.03 5.83
N GLN A 137 17.73 1.22 5.61
CA GLN A 137 17.33 2.01 4.46
C GLN A 137 18.34 1.85 3.32
N LEU A 138 17.90 2.23 2.12
CA LEU A 138 18.78 2.48 0.98
C LEU A 138 18.69 3.97 0.63
N LEU A 139 19.50 4.78 1.31
CA LEU A 139 19.61 6.22 1.07
C LEU A 139 20.80 6.52 0.15
N GLU A 140 20.62 7.46 -0.77
CA GLU A 140 21.65 7.86 -1.70
C GLU A 140 22.83 8.51 -0.95
N SER A 141 24.03 7.93 -1.09
CA SER A 141 25.22 8.44 -0.41
C SER A 141 26.51 8.22 -1.22
N PRO A 142 27.28 9.29 -1.49
CA PRO A 142 26.95 10.70 -1.25
C PRO A 142 25.76 11.16 -2.09
N ARG A 143 25.09 12.25 -1.68
CA ARG A 143 23.96 12.84 -2.42
C ARG A 143 24.36 13.15 -3.88
N GLY A 144 23.48 12.77 -4.82
CA GLY A 144 23.71 12.93 -6.27
C GLY A 144 24.69 11.93 -6.89
N SER A 145 25.19 10.94 -6.12
CA SER A 145 26.11 9.92 -6.64
C SER A 145 25.42 8.79 -7.43
N GLY A 146 24.10 8.65 -7.28
CA GLY A 146 23.32 7.52 -7.74
C GLY A 146 23.66 6.21 -7.04
N LYS A 147 24.35 6.25 -5.89
CA LYS A 147 24.73 5.06 -5.11
C LYS A 147 23.89 4.95 -3.85
N PHE A 148 23.41 3.75 -3.57
CA PHE A 148 22.49 3.45 -2.47
C PHE A 148 23.11 2.33 -1.61
N PRO A 149 24.00 2.67 -0.67
CA PRO A 149 24.43 1.74 0.36
C PRO A 149 23.30 1.45 1.35
N TRP A 150 23.37 0.29 2.00
CA TRP A 150 22.54 0.04 3.18
C TRP A 150 22.95 0.98 4.32
N SER A 151 21.99 1.69 4.90
CA SER A 151 22.23 2.70 5.94
C SER A 151 21.22 2.61 7.09
N ASN A 152 21.66 3.01 8.30
CA ASN A 152 20.81 3.14 9.49
C ASN A 152 20.73 4.60 9.94
N THR A 153 20.54 5.52 8.99
CA THR A 153 20.55 6.95 9.29
C THR A 153 19.20 7.42 9.81
N SER A 154 19.21 8.49 10.61
CA SER A 154 18.03 9.26 10.98
C SER A 154 17.75 10.42 10.01
N ASP A 155 18.58 10.57 8.97
CA ASP A 155 18.37 11.58 7.95
C ASP A 155 17.06 11.33 7.22
N TYR A 156 16.28 12.40 7.05
CA TYR A 156 14.99 12.36 6.37
C TYR A 156 15.01 13.12 5.04
N GLU A 157 16.11 13.82 4.73
CA GLU A 157 16.33 14.49 3.45
C GLU A 157 17.30 13.68 2.58
N GLY A 158 17.00 13.59 1.29
CA GLY A 158 17.82 12.88 0.30
C GLY A 158 16.97 12.11 -0.70
N THR A 159 17.64 11.29 -1.51
CA THR A 159 17.01 10.34 -2.42
C THR A 159 17.08 8.95 -1.80
N TRP A 160 15.98 8.22 -1.66
CA TRP A 160 16.00 6.84 -1.14
C TRP A 160 15.18 5.90 -2.00
N VAL A 161 15.43 4.59 -1.84
CA VAL A 161 14.55 3.56 -2.37
C VAL A 161 13.28 3.52 -1.53
N ASN A 162 12.14 3.83 -2.14
CA ASN A 162 10.83 3.80 -1.49
C ASN A 162 10.16 2.42 -1.57
N ALA A 163 10.33 1.72 -2.70
CA ALA A 163 9.76 0.40 -2.90
C ALA A 163 10.57 -0.45 -3.88
N PHE A 164 10.58 -1.77 -3.65
CA PHE A 164 11.04 -2.75 -4.63
C PHE A 164 9.89 -3.15 -5.55
N LEU A 165 10.10 -3.06 -6.86
CA LEU A 165 9.10 -3.38 -7.88
C LEU A 165 9.39 -4.72 -8.58
N GLY A 166 10.58 -5.28 -8.39
CA GLY A 166 10.98 -6.60 -8.88
C GLY A 166 12.48 -6.72 -9.14
N ALA A 167 12.94 -7.94 -9.40
CA ALA A 167 14.28 -8.23 -9.90
C ALA A 167 14.25 -8.56 -11.40
N ASN A 168 15.25 -8.07 -12.13
CA ASN A 168 15.44 -8.36 -13.55
C ASN A 168 16.35 -9.58 -13.74
N ALA A 169 16.29 -10.19 -14.92
CA ALA A 169 17.10 -11.37 -15.26
C ALA A 169 18.62 -11.11 -15.28
N ASP A 170 19.05 -9.86 -15.38
CA ASP A 170 20.45 -9.44 -15.32
C ASP A 170 20.93 -9.19 -13.88
N GLY A 171 20.11 -9.50 -12.87
CA GLY A 171 20.39 -9.26 -11.45
C GLY A 171 20.15 -7.81 -11.00
N SER A 172 19.76 -6.91 -11.90
CA SER A 172 19.40 -5.55 -11.50
C SER A 172 18.03 -5.51 -10.84
N LEU A 173 17.85 -4.61 -9.86
CA LEU A 173 16.59 -4.43 -9.15
C LEU A 173 15.84 -3.25 -9.72
N LYS A 174 14.57 -3.43 -10.07
CA LYS A 174 13.68 -2.33 -10.43
C LYS A 174 13.06 -1.77 -9.16
N VAL A 175 13.27 -0.49 -8.90
CA VAL A 175 12.83 0.16 -7.66
C VAL A 175 12.18 1.51 -7.93
N GLU A 176 11.29 1.91 -7.02
CA GLU A 176 10.81 3.28 -6.91
C GLU A 176 11.76 4.08 -6.01
N LEU A 177 12.10 5.29 -6.46
CA LEU A 177 12.87 6.26 -5.68
C LEU A 177 11.96 7.40 -5.26
N PHE A 178 12.09 7.83 -4.01
CA PHE A 178 11.62 9.12 -3.54
C PHE A 178 12.80 10.05 -3.30
N ASP A 179 12.57 11.34 -3.49
CA ASP A 179 13.53 12.40 -3.20
C ASP A 179 12.83 13.54 -2.48
N TYR A 180 13.35 13.88 -1.30
CA TYR A 180 12.86 14.99 -0.48
C TYR A 180 14.03 15.86 -0.06
N GLN A 181 13.88 17.18 -0.23
CA GLN A 181 14.97 18.14 -0.06
C GLN A 181 14.64 19.26 0.93
N GLY A 182 13.67 19.00 1.82
CA GLY A 182 13.05 20.03 2.65
C GLY A 182 11.97 20.79 1.87
N GLY A 183 10.82 21.04 2.52
CA GLY A 183 9.71 21.81 1.95
C GLY A 183 8.42 20.98 1.79
N GLU A 184 7.55 21.37 0.86
CA GLU A 184 6.20 20.78 0.72
C GLU A 184 6.10 19.69 -0.36
N SER A 185 7.14 19.51 -1.20
CA SER A 185 7.07 18.61 -2.35
C SER A 185 8.05 17.45 -2.23
N VAL A 186 7.57 16.24 -2.46
CA VAL A 186 8.39 15.03 -2.69
C VAL A 186 8.48 14.79 -4.19
N ARG A 187 9.63 14.30 -4.67
CA ARG A 187 9.78 13.83 -6.06
C ARG A 187 9.83 12.31 -6.08
N GLY A 188 9.31 11.71 -7.14
CA GLY A 188 9.28 10.26 -7.32
C GLY A 188 9.73 9.86 -8.72
N GLY A 189 10.33 8.69 -8.81
CA GLY A 189 10.88 8.15 -10.05
C GLY A 189 11.09 6.64 -9.97
N VAL A 190 11.45 6.02 -11.08
CA VAL A 190 11.70 4.57 -11.16
C VAL A 190 13.03 4.33 -11.84
N VAL A 191 13.87 3.48 -11.25
CA VAL A 191 15.20 3.14 -11.76
C VAL A 191 15.44 1.64 -11.74
N HIS A 192 16.45 1.22 -12.50
CA HIS A 192 17.14 -0.04 -12.26
C HIS A 192 18.40 0.23 -11.45
N LEU A 193 18.61 -0.57 -10.42
CA LEU A 193 19.77 -0.59 -9.56
C LEU A 193 20.62 -1.81 -9.89
N ALA A 194 21.91 -1.62 -10.19
CA ALA A 194 22.88 -2.70 -10.26
C ALA A 194 23.59 -2.86 -8.91
N LEU A 195 23.83 -4.12 -8.53
CA LEU A 195 24.61 -4.46 -7.35
C LEU A 195 26.07 -3.98 -7.51
N THR A 196 26.64 -3.54 -6.40
CA THR A 196 28.04 -3.14 -6.25
C THR A 196 28.58 -3.72 -4.93
N ASP A 197 29.88 -3.61 -4.72
CA ASP A 197 30.53 -4.03 -3.48
C ASP A 197 30.07 -3.25 -2.23
N GLN A 198 29.45 -2.08 -2.42
CA GLN A 198 28.99 -1.19 -1.36
C GLN A 198 27.46 -1.00 -1.32
N GLY A 199 26.68 -1.92 -1.91
CA GLY A 199 25.23 -1.79 -2.04
C GLY A 199 24.84 -1.65 -3.51
N TYR A 200 24.13 -0.59 -3.89
CA TYR A 200 23.61 -0.47 -5.25
C TYR A 200 24.02 0.82 -5.95
N LYS A 201 23.94 0.82 -7.29
CA LYS A 201 24.09 2.03 -8.12
C LYS A 201 23.03 2.07 -9.20
N ILE A 202 22.50 3.25 -9.51
CA ILE A 202 21.63 3.46 -10.67
C ILE A 202 22.37 3.04 -11.93
N SER A 203 21.82 2.05 -12.62
CA SER A 203 22.30 1.62 -13.93
C SER A 203 21.46 2.24 -15.05
N ARG A 204 20.16 2.49 -14.81
CA ARG A 204 19.24 3.04 -15.80
C ARG A 204 18.04 3.72 -15.16
N TRP A 205 17.60 4.83 -15.74
CA TRP A 205 16.29 5.44 -15.43
C TRP A 205 15.18 4.79 -16.26
N VAL A 206 14.08 4.46 -15.60
CA VAL A 206 12.81 4.05 -16.22
C VAL A 206 11.86 5.25 -16.28
N LYS A 207 11.69 5.95 -15.16
CA LYS A 207 10.95 7.21 -15.04
C LYS A 207 11.82 8.21 -14.25
N PRO A 208 12.24 9.34 -14.83
CA PRO A 208 13.01 10.36 -14.11
C PRO A 208 12.29 10.86 -12.86
N LEU A 209 13.04 11.37 -11.88
CA LEU A 209 12.45 12.07 -10.73
C LEU A 209 11.63 13.26 -11.22
N ALA A 210 10.35 13.26 -10.87
CA ALA A 210 9.43 14.37 -11.07
C ALA A 210 8.72 14.66 -9.75
N VAL A 211 8.27 15.89 -9.53
CA VAL A 211 7.43 16.22 -8.37
C VAL A 211 6.24 15.28 -8.35
N LEU A 212 6.10 14.56 -7.24
CA LEU A 212 4.87 13.86 -6.92
C LEU A 212 3.86 14.97 -6.62
N SER A 213 3.07 15.31 -7.63
CA SER A 213 1.86 16.06 -7.39
C SER A 213 0.97 15.22 -6.48
N ASP A 214 0.29 15.86 -5.52
CA ASP A 214 -0.88 15.28 -4.86
C ASP A 214 -2.00 14.94 -5.87
N GLU A 215 -1.84 15.34 -7.13
CA GLU A 215 -2.62 14.81 -8.24
C GLU A 215 -2.10 13.42 -8.65
N PRO A 216 -2.92 12.36 -8.48
CA PRO A 216 -2.54 11.02 -8.92
C PRO A 216 -2.34 10.99 -10.44
N GLU A 217 -1.33 10.25 -10.90
CA GLU A 217 -1.29 9.73 -12.26
C GLU A 217 -2.60 8.96 -12.47
N ALA A 218 -3.50 9.51 -13.27
CA ALA A 218 -4.90 9.08 -13.36
C ALA A 218 -5.03 7.58 -13.64
N PRO A 219 -5.56 6.75 -12.71
CA PRO A 219 -6.08 5.46 -13.06
C PRO A 219 -7.48 5.73 -13.64
N ASP A 220 -7.56 5.63 -14.96
CA ASP A 220 -8.76 5.83 -15.75
C ASP A 220 -9.25 7.30 -15.82
N ARG A 221 -9.23 7.85 -17.03
CA ARG A 221 -9.90 9.11 -17.31
C ARG A 221 -11.41 8.86 -17.34
N LEU A 222 -12.03 8.78 -16.17
CA LEU A 222 -13.35 9.38 -16.02
C LEU A 222 -13.13 10.90 -15.92
N THR A 223 -12.95 11.53 -17.09
CA THR A 223 -13.01 12.99 -17.20
C THR A 223 -14.44 13.41 -16.93
N GLY A 224 -14.75 13.70 -15.67
CA GLY A 224 -16.05 14.18 -15.24
C GLY A 224 -16.12 14.34 -13.72
N SER A 225 -16.88 15.31 -13.25
CA SER A 225 -17.36 15.27 -11.88
C SER A 225 -18.39 14.15 -11.74
N VAL A 226 -18.32 13.40 -10.63
CA VAL A 226 -19.35 12.41 -10.28
C VAL A 226 -20.28 13.06 -9.30
N VAL A 227 -21.58 12.94 -9.51
CA VAL A 227 -22.59 13.44 -8.58
C VAL A 227 -23.29 12.25 -7.95
N TYR A 228 -23.39 12.26 -6.62
CA TYR A 228 -24.24 11.31 -5.89
C TYR A 228 -25.11 12.04 -4.89
N ARG A 229 -26.22 11.40 -4.52
CA ARG A 229 -27.09 11.81 -3.44
C ARG A 229 -26.86 10.90 -2.24
N ALA A 230 -26.86 11.51 -1.06
CA ALA A 230 -26.72 10.83 0.22
C ALA A 230 -27.74 11.35 1.22
N HIS A 231 -28.42 10.46 1.93
CA HIS A 231 -29.14 10.80 3.15
C HIS A 231 -28.21 10.52 4.33
N LEU A 232 -27.85 11.58 5.06
CA LEU A 232 -26.91 11.46 6.18
C LEU A 232 -27.66 11.05 7.44
N GLY A 233 -28.00 9.76 7.53
CA GLY A 233 -28.69 9.16 8.65
C GLY A 233 -27.91 9.22 9.95
N LYS A 234 -28.57 8.85 11.06
CA LYS A 234 -27.94 8.82 12.39
C LYS A 234 -26.74 7.87 12.46
N GLY A 235 -26.75 6.82 11.64
CA GLY A 235 -25.65 5.85 11.56
C GLY A 235 -24.37 6.43 10.98
N ASP A 236 -24.46 7.45 10.14
CA ASP A 236 -23.30 8.06 9.48
C ASP A 236 -22.55 9.03 10.37
N HIS A 237 -23.16 9.41 11.49
CA HIS A 237 -22.57 10.30 12.47
C HIS A 237 -21.66 9.58 13.46
N LEU A 238 -21.56 8.26 13.38
CA LEU A 238 -20.82 7.43 14.31
C LEU A 238 -19.73 6.65 13.57
N ASN A 239 -18.53 6.61 14.13
CA ASN A 239 -17.51 5.68 13.66
C ASN A 239 -17.82 4.24 14.11
N SER A 240 -16.99 3.28 13.68
CA SER A 240 -17.13 1.86 14.03
C SER A 240 -17.10 1.56 15.54
N SER A 241 -16.53 2.45 16.36
CA SER A 241 -16.50 2.36 17.82
C SER A 241 -17.68 3.07 18.50
N GLY A 242 -18.65 3.59 17.73
CA GLY A 242 -19.80 4.33 18.24
C GLY A 242 -19.50 5.76 18.69
N MET A 243 -18.33 6.31 18.37
CA MET A 243 -17.97 7.70 18.69
C MET A 243 -18.50 8.65 17.61
N ARG A 244 -19.00 9.81 18.05
CA ARG A 244 -19.53 10.84 17.14
C ARG A 244 -18.43 11.48 16.30
N LEU A 245 -18.62 11.47 14.97
CA LEU A 245 -17.77 12.13 13.99
C LEU A 245 -17.92 13.66 14.08
N LYS A 246 -16.87 14.40 13.74
CA LYS A 246 -16.78 15.86 14.00
C LYS A 246 -16.59 16.70 12.75
N SER A 247 -16.49 16.08 11.59
CA SER A 247 -16.35 16.76 10.31
C SER A 247 -17.33 16.23 9.27
N VAL A 248 -17.69 17.10 8.33
CA VAL A 248 -18.55 16.77 7.19
C VAL A 248 -17.92 15.68 6.34
N GLY A 249 -16.61 15.75 6.08
CA GLY A 249 -15.90 14.74 5.29
C GLY A 249 -15.93 13.36 5.92
N GLU A 250 -15.74 13.25 7.24
CA GLU A 250 -15.83 11.97 7.95
C GLU A 250 -17.24 11.37 7.85
N ILE A 251 -18.29 12.19 7.98
CA ILE A 251 -19.69 11.75 7.89
C ILE A 251 -20.00 11.27 6.46
N LEU A 252 -19.61 12.02 5.43
CA LEU A 252 -19.78 11.61 4.03
C LEU A 252 -19.03 10.30 3.72
N ARG A 253 -17.86 10.10 4.33
CA ARG A 253 -17.09 8.86 4.17
C ARG A 253 -17.77 7.67 4.86
N GLN A 254 -18.30 7.89 6.06
CA GLN A 254 -19.01 6.88 6.82
C GLN A 254 -20.32 6.48 6.12
N ASP A 255 -21.04 7.45 5.56
CA ASP A 255 -22.19 7.24 4.69
C ASP A 255 -21.86 6.35 3.49
N ARG A 256 -20.83 6.69 2.69
CA ARG A 256 -20.43 5.81 1.57
C ARG A 256 -19.98 4.42 2.04
N ALA A 257 -19.37 4.31 3.23
CA ALA A 257 -19.03 3.01 3.79
C ALA A 257 -20.26 2.18 4.17
N ASN A 258 -21.30 2.83 4.71
CA ASN A 258 -22.57 2.20 5.07
C ASN A 258 -23.34 1.79 3.79
N TYR A 259 -23.44 2.66 2.80
CA TYR A 259 -24.08 2.39 1.51
C TYR A 259 -23.51 1.14 0.83
N TYR A 260 -22.20 1.11 0.55
CA TYR A 260 -21.56 -0.07 -0.06
C TYR A 260 -21.42 -1.27 0.87
N GLY A 261 -21.62 -1.06 2.18
CA GLY A 261 -21.73 -2.11 3.18
C GLY A 261 -23.13 -2.73 3.29
N GLY A 262 -24.10 -2.30 2.47
CA GLY A 262 -25.47 -2.81 2.47
C GLY A 262 -26.36 -2.23 3.58
N ARG A 263 -25.99 -1.07 4.13
CA ARG A 263 -26.71 -0.35 5.20
C ARG A 263 -27.04 1.10 4.81
N GLY A 264 -27.06 1.40 3.51
CA GLY A 264 -27.43 2.72 3.02
C GLY A 264 -28.92 3.03 3.22
N ASP A 265 -29.24 4.31 3.12
CA ASP A 265 -30.60 4.83 3.21
C ASP A 265 -31.28 4.85 1.83
N ASP A 266 -32.62 4.90 1.80
CA ASP A 266 -33.42 4.75 0.56
C ASP A 266 -33.15 5.86 -0.48
N GLU A 267 -32.73 7.05 -0.04
CA GLU A 267 -32.41 8.18 -0.90
C GLU A 267 -30.96 8.18 -1.45
N ASP A 268 -30.14 7.20 -1.07
CA ASP A 268 -28.76 7.09 -1.51
C ASP A 268 -28.64 6.57 -2.94
N THR A 269 -27.79 7.23 -3.72
CA THR A 269 -27.46 6.79 -5.09
C THR A 269 -26.06 6.24 -5.17
N ALA A 270 -25.85 5.26 -6.06
CA ALA A 270 -24.54 4.71 -6.36
C ALA A 270 -23.62 5.74 -7.04
N ASP A 271 -22.33 5.52 -6.87
CA ASP A 271 -21.23 6.30 -7.42
C ASP A 271 -20.05 5.38 -7.75
N GLU A 272 -19.29 5.68 -8.79
CA GLU A 272 -18.16 4.81 -9.18
C GLU A 272 -16.90 5.07 -8.34
N ARG A 273 -16.81 6.25 -7.70
CA ARG A 273 -15.57 6.78 -7.13
C ARG A 273 -15.27 6.25 -5.72
N PHE A 274 -16.30 5.96 -4.95
CA PHE A 274 -16.24 5.56 -3.54
C PHE A 274 -16.75 4.14 -3.31
N ARG A 275 -16.94 3.37 -4.38
CA ARG A 275 -17.29 1.95 -4.32
C ARG A 275 -16.25 1.11 -3.57
N THR A 276 -14.96 1.38 -3.77
CA THR A 276 -13.87 0.65 -3.09
C THR A 276 -13.46 1.31 -1.78
N ARG A 277 -12.82 0.53 -0.89
CA ARG A 277 -12.25 1.04 0.35
C ARG A 277 -11.20 2.11 0.09
N GLU A 278 -10.29 1.91 -0.88
CA GLU A 278 -9.28 2.92 -1.21
C GLU A 278 -9.91 4.21 -1.74
N GLY A 279 -11.03 4.10 -2.48
CA GLY A 279 -11.81 5.26 -2.90
C GLY A 279 -12.27 6.11 -1.73
N ARG A 280 -12.83 5.47 -0.70
CA ARG A 280 -13.31 6.14 0.52
C ARG A 280 -12.18 6.71 1.37
N GLU A 281 -11.05 6.03 1.47
CA GLU A 281 -9.86 6.54 2.18
C GLU A 281 -9.30 7.81 1.53
N ARG A 282 -9.46 7.97 0.20
CA ARG A 282 -9.09 9.22 -0.49
C ARG A 282 -10.02 10.39 -0.18
N MET A 283 -11.20 10.16 0.38
CA MET A 283 -12.16 11.24 0.69
C MET A 283 -11.60 12.23 1.72
N ASP A 284 -10.78 11.77 2.66
CA ASP A 284 -10.12 12.60 3.68
C ASP A 284 -9.16 13.64 3.07
N LYS A 285 -8.73 13.43 1.82
CA LYS A 285 -7.83 14.33 1.09
C LYS A 285 -8.59 15.37 0.25
N LEU A 286 -9.93 15.31 0.21
CA LEU A 286 -10.74 16.23 -0.58
C LEU A 286 -11.25 17.38 0.28
N GLY A 287 -11.14 18.60 -0.22
CA GLY A 287 -11.68 19.78 0.45
C GLY A 287 -13.21 19.82 0.36
N VAL A 288 -13.90 19.97 1.49
CA VAL A 288 -15.36 20.17 1.50
C VAL A 288 -15.68 21.62 1.19
N VAL A 289 -16.51 21.85 0.17
CA VAL A 289 -16.94 23.19 -0.26
C VAL A 289 -18.48 23.24 -0.25
N PRO A 290 -19.10 24.16 0.50
CA PRO A 290 -20.54 24.34 0.46
C PRO A 290 -21.00 24.91 -0.90
N VAL A 291 -22.17 24.48 -1.35
CA VAL A 291 -22.86 25.01 -2.54
C VAL A 291 -24.19 25.59 -2.08
N ASP A 292 -24.49 26.82 -2.52
CA ASP A 292 -25.73 27.55 -2.22
C ASP A 292 -25.95 27.87 -0.73
N THR A 293 -24.93 27.68 0.13
CA THR A 293 -24.93 28.00 1.55
C THR A 293 -23.52 28.41 2.01
N ASP A 294 -23.39 28.91 3.24
CA ASP A 294 -22.09 29.16 3.87
C ASP A 294 -21.58 27.93 4.66
N GLU A 295 -20.29 27.93 5.00
CA GLU A 295 -19.64 26.80 5.67
C GLU A 295 -20.22 26.54 7.07
N ALA A 296 -20.57 27.58 7.83
CA ALA A 296 -21.11 27.41 9.17
C ALA A 296 -22.50 26.77 9.12
N SER A 297 -23.35 27.23 8.21
CA SER A 297 -24.67 26.65 7.95
C SER A 297 -24.59 25.20 7.47
N LEU A 298 -23.68 24.88 6.52
CA LEU A 298 -23.47 23.50 6.06
C LEU A 298 -23.05 22.59 7.23
N ARG A 299 -22.09 23.04 8.04
CA ARG A 299 -21.59 22.29 9.19
C ARG A 299 -22.66 22.07 10.23
N GLU A 300 -23.45 23.09 10.56
CA GLU A 300 -24.54 22.97 11.54
C GLU A 300 -25.56 21.92 11.07
N THR A 301 -26.03 22.02 9.82
CA THR A 301 -27.02 21.09 9.27
C THR A 301 -26.49 19.65 9.19
N ILE A 302 -25.25 19.45 8.75
CA ILE A 302 -24.69 18.10 8.58
C ILE A 302 -24.20 17.50 9.89
N LEU A 303 -23.63 18.27 10.83
CA LEU A 303 -23.10 17.70 12.08
C LEU A 303 -24.22 17.40 13.09
N HIS A 304 -25.36 18.09 12.98
CA HIS A 304 -26.44 18.04 13.97
C HIS A 304 -27.80 17.59 13.42
N GLY A 305 -27.95 17.50 12.09
CA GLY A 305 -29.17 17.05 11.42
C GLY A 305 -29.04 15.68 10.76
N THR A 306 -30.04 15.33 9.94
CA THR A 306 -29.99 14.17 9.04
C THR A 306 -30.44 14.59 7.63
N PRO A 307 -29.69 15.50 6.98
CA PRO A 307 -30.12 16.06 5.71
C PRO A 307 -29.94 15.07 4.56
N VAL A 308 -30.65 15.32 3.47
CA VAL A 308 -30.31 14.79 2.15
C VAL A 308 -29.42 15.79 1.44
N VAL A 309 -28.25 15.33 1.01
CA VAL A 309 -27.25 16.12 0.31
C VAL A 309 -27.01 15.59 -1.10
N GLU A 310 -26.66 16.50 -2.00
CA GLU A 310 -26.09 16.19 -3.31
C GLU A 310 -24.61 16.57 -3.27
N VAL A 311 -23.76 15.62 -3.60
CA VAL A 311 -22.30 15.77 -3.55
C VAL A 311 -21.74 15.64 -4.95
N GLU A 312 -21.22 16.76 -5.47
CA GLU A 312 -20.40 16.76 -6.68
C GLU A 312 -18.93 16.55 -6.28
N VAL A 313 -18.36 15.43 -6.72
CA VAL A 313 -16.99 15.03 -6.45
C VAL A 313 -16.10 15.46 -7.60
N THR A 314 -15.25 16.45 -7.35
CA THR A 314 -14.22 16.89 -8.31
C THR A 314 -12.89 16.19 -8.01
N GLN A 315 -11.81 16.56 -8.72
CA GLN A 315 -10.49 15.99 -8.43
C GLN A 315 -10.01 16.30 -7.01
N THR A 316 -10.32 17.49 -6.50
CA THR A 316 -9.78 18.01 -5.24
C THR A 316 -10.84 18.38 -4.20
N GLN A 317 -12.12 18.36 -4.56
CA GLN A 317 -13.19 18.88 -3.72
C GLN A 317 -14.42 17.98 -3.67
N LEU A 318 -15.12 18.05 -2.54
CA LEU A 318 -16.50 17.62 -2.35
C LEU A 318 -17.35 18.88 -2.31
N LYS A 319 -18.06 19.16 -3.39
CA LYS A 319 -19.02 20.27 -3.44
C LYS A 319 -20.35 19.76 -2.93
N VAL A 320 -20.79 20.28 -1.79
CA VAL A 320 -21.95 19.74 -1.05
C VAL A 320 -23.09 20.74 -1.09
N ARG A 321 -24.22 20.31 -1.67
CA ARG A 321 -25.49 21.04 -1.67
C ARG A 321 -26.48 20.32 -0.76
N ILE A 322 -27.13 21.05 0.14
CA ILE A 322 -28.26 20.51 0.92
C ILE A 322 -29.51 20.53 0.02
N VAL A 323 -30.10 19.36 -0.20
CA VAL A 323 -31.31 19.18 -1.02
C VAL A 323 -32.56 19.17 -0.15
N ALA A 324 -32.48 18.54 1.02
CA ALA A 324 -33.49 18.61 2.06
C ALA A 324 -32.79 18.66 3.44
N PRO A 325 -33.11 19.67 4.29
CA PRO A 325 -32.47 19.83 5.61
C PRO A 325 -32.96 18.81 6.65
#